data_AF-A0A7G9TZH2-F1
#
_entry.id   AF-A0A7G9TZH2-F1
#
_cell.length_a   1.000
_cell.length_b   1.000
_cell.length_c   1.000
_cell.angle_alpha   90.00
_cell.angle_beta   90.00
_cell.angle_gamma   90.00
#
_symmetry.space_group_name_H-M   'P 1'
#
loop_
_entity.id
_entity.type
_entity.pdbx_description
1 polymer ?
#
loop_
_entity_poly.entity_id
_entity_poly.type
_entity_poly.pdbx_seq_one_letter_code
_entity_poly.pdbx_strand_id
1 'polypeptide(L)' 'MRKNRAEKRDVLADPIYNSKLVTRAINKIMLDGKRGIAQSIIYDAFNI' A
#
# COMPACT_ATOMS: atom_id res chain seq x y z
N MET A 1 -9.53 -9.00 -24.28
CA MET A 1 -9.54 -9.65 -22.94
C MET A 1 -9.88 -11.16 -23.04
N ARG A 2 -9.11 -11.97 -23.79
CA ARG A 2 -9.39 -13.42 -23.94
C ARG A 2 -8.16 -14.35 -23.90
N LYS A 3 -6.94 -13.84 -23.70
CA LYS A 3 -5.72 -14.69 -23.64
C LYS A 3 -4.64 -14.18 -22.70
N ASN A 4 -4.41 -12.87 -22.62
CA ASN A 4 -3.37 -12.31 -21.76
C ASN A 4 -4.01 -11.74 -20.49
N ARG A 5 -3.85 -12.47 -19.37
CA ARG A 5 -4.10 -11.91 -18.04
C ARG A 5 -2.94 -10.98 -17.71
N ALA A 6 -3.23 -9.78 -17.24
CA ALA A 6 -2.18 -8.90 -16.74
C ALA A 6 -1.49 -9.59 -15.56
N GLU A 7 -0.16 -9.49 -15.52
CA GLU A 7 0.61 -9.99 -14.38
C GLU A 7 0.22 -9.22 -13.12
N LYS A 8 0.09 -9.95 -12.01
CA LYS A 8 -0.11 -9.33 -10.71
C LYS A 8 1.21 -8.70 -10.30
N ARG A 9 1.23 -7.37 -10.18
CA ARG A 9 2.39 -6.65 -9.67
C ARG A 9 2.55 -6.95 -8.18
N ASP A 10 3.69 -7.52 -7.82
CA ASP A 10 4.08 -7.68 -6.43
C ASP A 10 4.51 -6.33 -5.84
N VAL A 11 4.16 -6.13 -4.57
CA VAL A 11 4.61 -4.98 -3.79
C VAL A 11 5.60 -5.43 -2.72
N LEU A 12 6.54 -4.55 -2.40
CA LEU A 12 7.43 -4.75 -1.27
C LEU A 12 6.64 -4.70 0.05
N ALA A 13 7.13 -5.45 1.03
CA ALA A 13 6.58 -5.42 2.38
C ALA A 13 6.84 -4.06 3.03
N ASP A 14 5.93 -3.66 3.91
CA ASP A 14 6.09 -2.45 4.70
C ASP A 14 7.30 -2.55 5.64
N PRO A 15 8.16 -1.53 5.78
CA PRO A 15 9.37 -1.64 6.61
C PRO A 15 9.11 -1.70 8.12
N ILE A 16 7.95 -1.24 8.60
CA ILE A 16 7.63 -1.23 10.04
C ILE A 16 6.97 -2.55 10.44
N TYR A 17 5.95 -2.96 9.68
CA TYR A 17 5.15 -4.15 10.00
C TYR A 17 5.54 -5.40 9.20
N ASN A 18 6.52 -5.30 8.31
CA ASN A 18 6.93 -6.36 7.36
C ASN A 18 5.76 -7.01 6.61
N SER A 19 4.71 -6.23 6.35
CA SER A 19 3.44 -6.72 5.81
C SER A 19 3.16 -6.14 4.44
N LYS A 20 2.94 -7.02 3.45
CA LYS A 20 2.48 -6.61 2.11
C LYS A 20 1.07 -6.01 2.15
N LEU A 21 0.24 -6.37 3.13
CA LEU A 21 -1.12 -5.85 3.25
C LEU A 21 -1.13 -4.37 3.62
N VAL A 22 -0.26 -3.97 4.55
CA VAL A 22 -0.11 -2.57 4.97
C VAL A 22 0.34 -1.71 3.80
N THR A 23 1.34 -2.15 3.02
CA THR A 23 1.76 -1.45 1.80
C THR A 23 0.60 -1.26 0.80
N ARG A 24 -0.26 -2.27 0.63
CA ARG A 24 -1.43 -2.17 -0.27
C ARG A 24 -2.49 -1.21 0.26
N ALA A 25 -2.69 -1.14 1.57
CA ALA A 25 -3.60 -0.19 2.21
C ALA A 25 -3.11 1.25 2.03
N ILE A 26 -1.83 1.51 2.31
CA ILE A 26 -1.18 2.82 2.09
C ILE A 26 -1.34 3.26 0.63
N ASN A 27 -1.03 2.37 -0.33
CA ASN A 27 -1.15 2.69 -1.76
C ASN A 27 -2.59 2.99 -2.20
N LYS A 28 -3.60 2.45 -1.50
CA LYS A 28 -5.01 2.64 -1.84
C LYS A 28 -5.59 3.95 -1.29
N ILE A 29 -5.09 4.42 -0.14
CA ILE A 29 -5.49 5.68 0.50
C ILE A 29 -4.71 6.89 -0.07
N MET A 30 -3.53 6.63 -0.64
CA MET A 30 -2.69 7.65 -1.24
C MET A 30 -3.40 8.44 -2.34
N LEU A 31 -3.55 9.74 -2.12
CA LEU A 31 -4.06 10.71 -3.09
C LEU A 31 -2.90 11.52 -3.68
N ASP A 32 -2.97 11.84 -4.98
CA ASP A 32 -1.97 12.66 -5.69
C ASP A 32 -0.51 12.17 -5.58
N GLY A 33 -0.29 10.87 -5.35
CA GLY A 33 1.05 10.30 -5.16
C GLY A 33 1.72 10.68 -3.83
N LYS A 34 0.97 11.27 -2.88
CA LYS A 34 1.49 11.72 -1.57
C LYS A 34 1.67 10.54 -0.60
N ARG A 35 2.72 9.75 -0.81
CA ARG A 35 2.99 8.53 -0.01
C ARG A 35 3.24 8.83 1.47
N GLY A 36 3.99 9.89 1.78
CA GLY A 36 4.31 10.24 3.17
C GLY A 36 3.06 10.52 4.00
N ILE A 37 2.12 11.31 3.46
CA ILE A 37 0.85 11.61 4.14
C ILE A 37 0.02 10.33 4.35
N ALA A 38 -0.07 9.48 3.33
CA ALA A 38 -0.81 8.22 3.44
C ALA A 38 -0.19 7.25 4.48
N GLN A 39 1.14 7.24 4.60
CA GLN A 39 1.85 6.45 5.62
C GLN A 39 1.55 6.98 7.02
N SER A 40 1.68 8.29 7.24
CA SER A 40 1.38 8.91 8.53
C SER A 40 -0.04 8.58 8.99
N ILE A 41 -1.05 8.78 8.13
CA ILE A 41 -2.45 8.48 8.47
C ILE A 41 -2.64 7.02 8.91
N ILE A 42 -2.06 6.06 8.19
CA ILE A 42 -2.18 4.64 8.54
C ILE A 42 -1.48 4.31 9.86
N TYR A 43 -0.25 4.79 10.06
CA TYR A 43 0.50 4.49 11.28
C TYR A 43 -0.13 5.18 12.50
N ASP A 44 -0.60 6.42 12.34
CA ASP A 44 -1.33 7.13 13.38
C ASP A 44 -2.61 6.38 13.75
N ALA A 45 -3.34 5.82 12.77
CA ALA A 45 -4.54 5.02 13.01
C ALA A 45 -4.27 3.70 13.75
N PHE A 46 -3.06 3.14 13.69
CA PHE A 46 -2.69 1.94 14.45
C PHE A 46 -2.23 2.25 15.88
N ASN A 47 -1.93 3.51 16.19
CA ASN A 47 -1.53 3.95 17.53
C ASN A 47 -2.73 4.41 18.38
N ILE A 48 -3.95 4.32 17.86
CA ILE A 48 -5.22 4.56 18.56
C ILE A 48 -5.74 3.24 19.12
#